data_AF-A0A0C3P9Z7-F1
#
_entry.id   AF-A0A0C3P9Z7-F1
#
_cell.length_a   1.000
_cell.length_b   1.000
_cell.length_c   1.000
_cell.angle_alpha   90.00
_cell.angle_beta   90.00
_cell.angle_gamma   90.00
#
_symmetry.space_group_name_H-M   'P 1'
#
loop_
_entity.id
_entity.type
_entity.pdbx_description
1 polymer ?
#
loop_
_entity_poly.entity_id
_entity_poly.type
_entity_poly.pdbx_seq_one_letter_code
_entity_poly.pdbx_strand_id
1 'polypeptide(L)' 'FPTRSHSRPGPIVGETGEDEWPVERILDSRRIGRGWRYLVRWEGYGAEEDSWISGTE' A
#
# COMPACT_ATOMS: atom_id res chain seq x y z
N PHE A 1 -21.28 12.35 7.36
CA PHE A 1 -19.87 12.79 7.28
C PHE A 1 -19.32 12.22 5.99
N PRO A 2 -18.98 13.04 4.96
CA PRO A 2 -18.49 12.47 3.73
C PRO A 2 -17.19 11.76 4.07
N THR A 3 -17.16 10.46 3.83
CA THR A 3 -16.01 9.62 4.07
C THR A 3 -14.85 10.29 3.35
N ARG A 4 -13.81 10.62 4.12
CA ARG A 4 -12.57 11.23 3.66
C ARG A 4 -12.16 10.46 2.40
N SER A 5 -12.42 11.01 1.22
CA SER A 5 -11.86 10.50 -0.02
C SER A 5 -10.40 10.90 0.02
N HIS A 6 -9.64 10.10 0.76
CA HIS A 6 -8.22 10.25 0.85
C HIS A 6 -7.69 9.64 -0.43
N SER A 7 -7.35 10.53 -1.36
CA SER A 7 -6.57 10.16 -2.52
C SER A 7 -5.36 9.42 -1.97
N ARG A 8 -5.33 8.10 -2.23
CA ARG A 8 -4.08 7.35 -2.28
C ARG A 8 -3.07 8.24 -3.01
N PRO A 9 -1.81 8.33 -2.55
CA PRO A 9 -0.80 9.13 -3.24
C PRO A 9 -0.82 8.93 -4.77
N GLY A 10 -0.25 9.82 -5.57
CA GLY A 10 0.09 9.40 -6.93
C GLY A 10 1.12 8.25 -6.81
N PRO A 11 1.10 7.23 -7.69
CA PRO A 11 2.24 6.33 -7.76
C PRO A 11 3.51 7.16 -7.95
N ILE A 12 4.52 6.97 -7.09
CA ILE A 12 5.84 7.50 -7.40
C ILE A 12 6.42 6.56 -8.45
N VAL A 13 6.65 7.08 -9.65
CA VAL A 13 7.31 6.29 -10.70
C VAL A 13 8.73 6.02 -10.22
N GLY A 14 8.98 4.78 -9.83
CA GLY A 14 10.31 4.30 -9.51
C GLY A 14 11.21 4.35 -10.73
N GLU A 15 12.52 4.34 -10.53
CA GLU A 15 13.51 4.45 -11.60
C GLU A 15 13.40 3.30 -12.64
N THR A 16 12.76 2.18 -12.27
CA THR A 16 12.44 1.02 -13.14
C THR A 16 11.09 1.15 -13.87
N GLY A 17 10.30 2.19 -13.61
CA GLY A 17 8.92 2.31 -14.10
C GLY A 17 7.91 1.49 -13.28
N GLU A 18 8.32 1.02 -12.11
CA GLU A 18 7.45 0.39 -11.13
C GLU A 18 6.83 1.46 -10.23
N ASP A 19 5.52 1.39 -10.01
CA ASP A 19 4.81 2.29 -9.11
C ASP A 19 5.26 2.01 -7.65
N GLU A 20 6.23 2.76 -7.17
CA GLU A 20 6.62 2.78 -5.77
C GLU A 20 5.65 3.68 -4.99
N TRP A 21 5.60 3.55 -3.67
CA TRP A 21 4.70 4.35 -2.85
C TRP A 21 5.31 4.56 -1.46
N PRO A 22 5.21 5.75 -0.84
CA PRO A 22 5.77 6.00 0.48
C PRO A 22 4.97 5.26 1.57
N VAL A 23 5.58 4.21 2.12
CA VAL A 23 5.02 3.40 3.20
C VAL A 23 5.57 3.84 4.55
N GLU A 24 4.71 3.96 5.55
CA GLU A 24 5.15 4.12 6.94
C GLU A 24 5.75 2.81 7.46
N ARG A 25 5.01 1.72 7.29
CA ARG A 25 5.42 0.38 7.72
C ARG A 25 4.55 -0.71 7.12
N ILE A 26 5.12 -1.90 7.01
CA ILE A 26 4.35 -3.13 6.80
C ILE A 26 3.72 -3.51 8.13
N LEU A 27 2.39 -3.62 8.15
CA LEU A 27 1.62 -4.01 9.33
C LEU A 27 1.47 -5.52 9.40
N ASP A 28 1.24 -6.15 8.26
CA ASP A 28 0.99 -7.59 8.17
C ASP A 28 1.47 -8.13 6.83
N SER A 29 1.81 -9.41 6.81
CA SER A 29 2.21 -10.13 5.60
C SER A 29 1.53 -11.48 5.63
N ARG A 30 0.71 -11.78 4.62
CA ARG A 30 0.01 -13.05 4.54
C ARG A 30 0.16 -13.70 3.18
N ARG A 31 0.22 -15.02 3.18
CA ARG A 31 0.26 -15.83 1.96
C ARG A 31 -1.16 -16.12 1.49
N ILE A 32 -1.50 -15.71 0.26
CA ILE A 32 -2.79 -16.01 -0.37
C ILE A 32 -2.54 -16.81 -1.64
N GLY A 33 -2.95 -18.09 -1.62
CA GLY A 33 -2.78 -18.99 -2.76
C GLY A 33 -1.29 -19.17 -3.10
N ARG A 34 -0.91 -18.73 -4.30
CA ARG A 34 0.47 -18.80 -4.83
C ARG A 34 1.30 -17.53 -4.61
N GLY A 35 0.75 -16.48 -4.00
CA GLY A 35 1.42 -15.19 -3.84
C GLY A 35 1.42 -14.67 -2.40
N TRP A 36 2.23 -13.65 -2.17
CA TRP A 36 2.26 -12.90 -0.92
C TRP A 36 1.43 -11.63 -1.06
N ARG A 37 0.75 -11.25 0.03
CA ARG A 37 0.17 -9.92 0.17
C ARG A 37 0.68 -9.26 1.44
N TYR A 38 1.01 -8.00 1.32
CA TYR A 38 1.51 -7.18 2.41
C TYR A 38 0.47 -6.10 2.73
N LEU A 39 0.05 -6.03 3.98
CA LEU A 39 -0.76 -4.93 4.48
C LEU A 39 0.18 -3.79 4.79
N VAL A 40 0.02 -2.71 4.05
CA VAL A 40 0.90 -1.56 4.11
C VAL A 40 0.15 -0.39 4.74
N ARG A 41 0.78 0.22 5.73
CA ARG A 41 0.38 1.53 6.24
C ARG A 41 1.07 2.61 5.42
N TRP A 42 0.28 3.49 4.82
CA TRP A 42 0.79 4.66 4.11
C TRP A 42 1.19 5.75 5.10
N GLU A 43 2.33 6.39 4.84
CA GLU A 43 2.80 7.50 5.67
C GLU A 43 1.80 8.66 5.66
N GLY A 44 1.37 9.11 6.84
CA GLY A 44 0.39 10.19 6.98
C GLY A 44 -1.07 9.77 6.85
N TYR A 45 -1.36 8.48 6.71
CA TYR A 45 -2.72 7.94 6.66
C TYR A 45 -3.01 6.96 7.81
N GLY A 46 -4.24 6.99 8.31
CA GLY A 46 -4.68 6.14 9.41
C GLY A 46 -4.89 4.68 9.00
N ALA A 47 -5.26 3.82 9.96
CA ALA A 47 -5.58 2.41 9.71
C ALA A 47 -6.77 2.18 8.75
N GLU A 48 -7.50 3.24 8.42
CA GLU A 48 -8.62 3.21 7.48
C GLU A 48 -8.13 3.05 6.03
N GLU A 49 -6.88 3.42 5.79
CA GLU A 49 -6.28 3.54 4.47
C GLU A 49 -5.25 2.43 4.21
N ASP A 50 -5.02 1.57 5.21
CA ASP A 50 -4.12 0.44 5.03
C ASP A 50 -4.63 -0.49 3.92
N SER A 51 -3.69 -0.89 3.07
CA SER A 51 -4.00 -1.56 1.81
C SER A 51 -3.16 -2.81 1.65
N TRP A 52 -3.81 -3.88 1.20
CA TRP A 52 -3.14 -5.11 0.82
C TRP A 52 -2.57 -4.99 -0.58
N ILE A 53 -1.25 -4.78 -0.68
CA ILE A 53 -0.53 -4.87 -1.95
C ILE A 53 -0.08 -6.31 -2.18
N SER A 54 -0.17 -6.75 -3.43
CA SER A 54 0.42 -8.03 -3.84
C SER A 54 1.92 -7.84 -3.93
N GLY A 55 2.68 -8.69 -3.25
CA GLY A 55 4.11 -8.81 -3.50
C GLY A 55 4.29 -9.46 -4.86
N THR A 56 4.34 -8.65 -5.91
CA THR A 56 5.06 -9.08 -7.10
C THR A 56 6.51 -8.72 -6.81
N GLU A 57 7.32 -9.76 -6.67
CA GLU A 57 8.79 -9.65 -6.74
C GLU A 57 9.22 -9.50 -8.19
#